data_AF-A0A6S6TZ33-F1
#
_entry.id   AF-A0A6S6TZ33-F1
#
_cell.length_a   1.000
_cell.length_b   1.000
_cell.length_c   1.000
_cell.angle_alpha   90.00
_cell.angle_beta   90.00
_cell.angle_gamma   90.00
#
_symmetry.space_group_name_H-M   'P 1'
#
loop_
_entity.id
_entity.type
_entity.pdbx_description
1 polymer ?
#
loop_
_entity_poly.entity_id
_entity_poly.type
_entity_poly.pdbx_seq_one_letter_code
_entity_poly.pdbx_strand_id
1 'polypeptide(L)'
;MKKAFSLLEVIFVLVILGIVASLSSQIIIQVYENYLMQRAVYNVSTKTELVANQIVNRLTYRIQGSTISKKHQDFLDGNATATSWLPLRDIPTGESFTSIEWIGYDNDSFSATKNPSWNGIANYENHASILEFTTPDSNLSITANIMNNLSNGKVNLTSANPAAVLFAQDDNYYTDTIEYNPLCMGLIPEVLASTSCIFPVMRNGTEKLTFTRTQDPNNAILLPKIITERYKLAWSAYALAPEFDATTNQYNLFLYSNYQPWNGESYMSQDVEKNILLPNITVFKFSENGGVINFKLCASENIGEDFNVTTCKQKVVIR
;
A
#
# COMPACT_ATOMS: atom_id res chain seq x y z
N MET A 1 -74.17 -21.63 -37.11
CA MET A 1 -74.17 -22.12 -35.71
C MET A 1 -72.76 -21.99 -35.16
N LYS A 2 -72.52 -21.12 -34.17
CA LYS A 2 -71.24 -21.09 -33.45
C LYS A 2 -71.20 -22.34 -32.58
N LYS A 3 -70.23 -23.23 -32.81
CA LYS A 3 -70.02 -24.40 -31.94
C LYS A 3 -69.59 -23.87 -30.58
N ALA A 4 -70.40 -24.12 -29.55
CA ALA A 4 -70.02 -23.82 -28.17
C ALA A 4 -69.00 -24.88 -27.72
N PHE A 5 -67.97 -24.43 -26.99
CA PHE A 5 -66.97 -25.29 -26.39
C PHE A 5 -67.63 -26.26 -25.39
N SER A 6 -67.15 -27.50 -25.37
CA SER A 6 -67.53 -28.47 -24.35
C SER A 6 -66.97 -28.04 -22.99
N LEU A 7 -67.74 -28.22 -21.91
CA LEU A 7 -67.29 -27.91 -20.55
C LEU A 7 -65.97 -28.64 -20.18
N LEU A 8 -65.76 -29.85 -20.73
CA LEU A 8 -64.52 -30.62 -20.56
C LEU A 8 -63.31 -29.89 -21.19
N GLU A 9 -63.50 -29.29 -22.37
CA GLU A 9 -62.44 -28.61 -23.12
C GLU A 9 -61.96 -27.35 -22.40
N VAL A 10 -62.89 -26.61 -21.78
CA VAL A 10 -62.57 -25.44 -20.94
C VAL A 10 -61.74 -25.82 -19.71
N ILE A 11 -62.08 -26.94 -19.05
CA ILE A 11 -61.33 -27.43 -17.88
C ILE A 11 -59.90 -27.81 -18.28
N PHE A 12 -59.72 -28.51 -19.40
CA PHE A 12 -58.39 -28.86 -19.90
C PHE A 12 -57.53 -27.64 -20.20
N VAL A 13 -58.10 -26.61 -20.83
CA VAL A 13 -57.39 -25.36 -21.13
C VAL A 13 -56.97 -24.65 -19.85
N LEU A 14 -57.85 -24.57 -18.83
CA LEU A 14 -57.52 -23.94 -17.55
C LEU A 14 -56.38 -24.66 -16.83
N VAL A 15 -56.38 -26.00 -16.84
CA VAL A 15 -55.31 -26.79 -16.21
C VAL A 15 -53.97 -26.59 -16.94
N ILE A 16 -53.97 -26.65 -18.27
CA ILE A 16 -52.75 -26.46 -19.06
C ILE A 16 -52.19 -25.04 -18.87
N LEU A 17 -53.03 -24.01 -18.92
CA LEU A 17 -52.60 -22.63 -18.67
C LEU A 17 -52.07 -22.46 -17.24
N GLY A 18 -52.70 -23.12 -16.25
CA GLY A 18 -52.21 -23.13 -14.87
C GLY A 18 -50.79 -23.71 -14.76
N ILE A 19 -50.54 -24.85 -15.40
CA ILE A 19 -49.22 -25.50 -15.40
C ILE A 19 -48.19 -24.65 -16.17
N VAL A 20 -48.54 -24.15 -17.36
CA VAL A 20 -47.64 -23.32 -18.17
C VAL A 20 -47.30 -22.01 -17.46
N ALA A 21 -48.28 -21.35 -16.84
CA ALA A 21 -48.05 -20.14 -16.07
C ALA A 21 -47.15 -20.41 -14.85
N SER A 22 -47.35 -21.52 -14.17
CA SER A 22 -46.50 -21.94 -13.03
C SER A 22 -45.06 -22.17 -13.47
N LEU A 23 -44.82 -22.94 -14.55
CA LEU A 23 -43.48 -23.19 -15.08
C LEU A 23 -42.81 -21.92 -15.61
N SER A 24 -43.57 -21.05 -16.29
CA SER A 24 -43.05 -19.77 -16.80
C SER A 24 -42.62 -18.85 -15.66
N SER A 25 -43.39 -18.77 -14.58
CA SER A 25 -43.05 -17.98 -13.39
C SER A 25 -41.74 -18.47 -12.74
N GLN A 26 -41.59 -19.80 -12.60
CA GLN A 26 -40.37 -20.39 -12.06
C GLN A 26 -39.14 -20.08 -12.93
N ILE A 27 -39.26 -20.18 -14.25
CA ILE A 27 -38.16 -19.85 -15.18
C ILE A 27 -37.75 -18.38 -15.04
N ILE A 28 -38.71 -17.45 -14.96
CA ILE A 28 -38.43 -16.03 -14.82
C ILE A 28 -37.67 -15.74 -13.51
N ILE A 29 -38.13 -16.32 -12.40
CA ILE A 29 -37.47 -16.18 -11.09
C ILE A 29 -36.04 -16.71 -11.17
N GLN A 30 -35.85 -17.91 -11.69
CA GLN A 30 -34.53 -18.55 -11.78
C GLN A 30 -33.56 -17.76 -12.68
N VAL A 31 -34.03 -17.20 -13.80
CA VAL A 31 -33.20 -16.34 -14.67
C VAL A 31 -32.81 -15.06 -13.95
N TYR A 32 -33.76 -14.45 -13.22
CA TYR A 32 -33.50 -13.23 -12.47
C TYR A 32 -32.49 -13.44 -11.33
N GLU A 33 -32.65 -14.50 -10.54
CA GLU A 33 -31.71 -14.85 -9.46
C GLU A 33 -30.30 -15.13 -10.01
N ASN A 34 -30.21 -15.91 -11.09
CA ASN A 34 -28.92 -16.17 -11.74
C ASN A 34 -28.27 -14.89 -12.28
N TYR A 35 -29.05 -14.00 -12.89
CA TYR A 35 -28.53 -12.72 -13.39
C TYR A 35 -28.00 -11.84 -12.26
N LEU A 36 -28.74 -11.72 -11.14
CA LEU A 36 -28.28 -10.97 -9.97
C LEU A 36 -26.97 -11.54 -9.41
N MET A 37 -26.90 -12.87 -9.26
CA MET A 37 -25.70 -13.56 -8.80
C MET A 37 -24.51 -13.31 -9.73
N GLN A 38 -24.68 -13.52 -11.04
CA GLN A 38 -23.60 -13.32 -12.02
C GLN A 38 -23.12 -11.87 -12.06
N ARG A 39 -24.04 -10.90 -12.01
CA ARG A 39 -23.70 -9.48 -11.99
C ARG A 39 -22.91 -9.11 -10.74
N ALA A 40 -23.33 -9.58 -9.57
CA ALA A 40 -22.62 -9.31 -8.33
C ALA A 40 -21.22 -9.95 -8.30
N VAL A 41 -21.11 -11.23 -8.71
CA VAL A 41 -19.80 -11.90 -8.85
C VAL A 41 -18.88 -11.11 -9.78
N TYR A 42 -19.39 -10.68 -10.94
CA TYR A 42 -18.62 -9.90 -11.92
C TYR A 42 -18.14 -8.56 -11.36
N ASN A 43 -19.04 -7.81 -10.70
CA ASN A 43 -18.72 -6.51 -10.10
C ASN A 43 -17.64 -6.64 -9.02
N VAL A 44 -17.84 -7.51 -8.04
CA VAL A 44 -16.88 -7.73 -6.94
C VAL A 44 -15.56 -8.24 -7.48
N SER A 45 -15.58 -9.21 -8.39
CA SER A 45 -14.37 -9.76 -9.00
C SER A 45 -13.57 -8.68 -9.71
N THR A 46 -14.24 -7.83 -10.49
CA THR A 46 -13.58 -6.75 -11.26
C THR A 46 -13.01 -5.67 -10.34
N LYS A 47 -13.78 -5.21 -9.34
CA LYS A 47 -13.31 -4.23 -8.35
C LYS A 47 -12.12 -4.77 -7.56
N THR A 48 -12.22 -6.00 -7.07
CA THR A 48 -11.15 -6.65 -6.29
C THR A 48 -9.90 -6.84 -7.15
N GLU A 49 -10.04 -7.21 -8.42
CA GLU A 49 -8.93 -7.35 -9.37
C GLU A 49 -8.23 -6.00 -9.62
N LEU A 50 -9.00 -4.94 -9.86
CA LEU A 50 -8.46 -3.60 -10.07
C LEU A 50 -7.66 -3.13 -8.86
N VAL A 51 -8.23 -3.26 -7.66
CA VAL A 51 -7.56 -2.86 -6.42
C VAL A 51 -6.33 -3.72 -6.15
N ALA A 52 -6.40 -5.04 -6.36
CA ALA A 52 -5.26 -5.91 -6.23
C ALA A 52 -4.12 -5.47 -7.18
N ASN A 53 -4.41 -5.10 -8.43
CA ASN A 53 -3.40 -4.61 -9.36
C ASN A 53 -2.85 -3.22 -8.95
N GLN A 54 -3.68 -2.33 -8.40
CA GLN A 54 -3.20 -1.06 -7.83
C GLN A 54 -2.22 -1.28 -6.66
N ILE A 55 -2.53 -2.22 -5.76
CA ILE A 55 -1.66 -2.61 -4.65
C ILE A 55 -0.34 -3.18 -5.19
N VAL A 56 -0.40 -4.10 -6.16
CA VAL A 56 0.79 -4.67 -6.82
C VAL A 56 1.66 -3.57 -7.43
N ASN A 57 1.08 -2.64 -8.19
CA ASN A 57 1.83 -1.56 -8.82
C ASN A 57 2.55 -0.67 -7.80
N ARG A 58 1.93 -0.37 -6.65
CA ARG A 58 2.57 0.41 -5.59
C ARG A 58 3.64 -0.37 -4.83
N LEU A 59 3.38 -1.65 -4.52
CA LEU A 59 4.35 -2.53 -3.86
C LEU A 59 5.54 -2.88 -4.74
N THR A 60 5.37 -2.87 -6.07
CA THR A 60 6.47 -3.02 -7.04
C THR A 60 7.51 -1.91 -6.84
N TYR A 61 7.07 -0.74 -6.40
CA TYR A 61 7.93 0.39 -6.11
C TYR A 61 8.38 0.49 -4.64
N ARG A 62 8.17 -0.55 -3.83
CA ARG A 62 8.69 -0.59 -2.45
C ARG A 62 10.21 -0.66 -2.45
N ILE A 63 10.81 -0.04 -1.44
CA ILE A 63 12.21 -0.29 -1.10
C ILE A 63 12.26 -1.60 -0.30
N GLN A 64 13.08 -2.55 -0.73
CA GLN A 64 13.24 -3.83 -0.02
C GLN A 64 13.74 -3.58 1.41
N GLY A 65 13.27 -4.38 2.37
CA GLY A 65 13.59 -4.21 3.80
C GLY A 65 12.79 -3.11 4.50
N SER A 66 12.08 -2.25 3.77
CA SER A 66 11.25 -1.19 4.36
C SER A 66 9.84 -1.66 4.73
N THR A 67 9.44 -2.89 4.42
CA THR A 67 8.05 -3.30 4.65
C THR A 67 7.81 -3.81 6.07
N ILE A 68 6.82 -3.22 6.72
CA ILE A 68 6.42 -3.55 8.09
C ILE A 68 4.93 -3.81 8.17
N SER A 69 4.53 -4.38 9.30
CA SER A 69 3.14 -4.47 9.68
C SER A 69 2.90 -3.95 11.08
N LYS A 70 1.71 -3.43 11.30
CA LYS A 70 1.28 -2.86 12.58
C LYS A 70 -0.03 -3.49 13.05
N LYS A 71 -0.18 -3.55 14.37
CA LYS A 71 -1.46 -3.81 15.05
C LYS A 71 -2.31 -2.56 14.94
N HIS A 72 -2.95 -2.39 13.78
CA HIS A 72 -3.61 -1.14 13.41
C HIS A 72 -4.60 -0.63 14.47
N GLN A 73 -5.34 -1.52 15.11
CA GLN A 73 -6.30 -1.17 16.16
C GLN A 73 -5.62 -0.49 17.36
N ASP A 74 -4.46 -0.98 17.81
CA ASP A 74 -3.71 -0.36 18.91
C ASP A 74 -3.30 1.08 18.57
N PHE A 75 -2.99 1.35 17.30
CA PHE A 75 -2.65 2.70 16.82
C PHE A 75 -3.86 3.62 16.75
N LEU A 76 -5.02 3.11 16.34
CA LEU A 76 -6.27 3.88 16.34
C LEU A 76 -6.72 4.24 17.76
N ASP A 77 -6.55 3.31 18.71
CA ASP A 77 -6.97 3.48 20.10
C ASP A 77 -5.95 4.27 20.95
N GLY A 78 -4.80 4.63 20.37
CA GLY A 78 -3.72 5.34 21.07
C GLY A 78 -2.96 4.50 22.10
N ASN A 79 -3.04 3.17 22.00
CA ASN A 79 -2.42 2.21 22.93
C ASN A 79 -1.20 1.50 22.32
N ALA A 80 -0.69 1.98 21.17
CA ALA A 80 0.43 1.37 20.48
C ALA A 80 1.71 1.39 21.32
N THR A 81 2.41 0.26 21.37
CA THR A 81 3.69 0.12 22.07
C THR A 81 4.79 -0.34 21.11
N ALA A 82 6.00 -0.52 21.64
CA ALA A 82 7.15 -1.04 20.88
C ALA A 82 6.92 -2.41 20.23
N THR A 83 5.95 -3.18 20.70
CA THR A 83 5.62 -4.51 20.16
C THR A 83 4.40 -4.49 19.24
N SER A 84 3.76 -3.33 19.05
CA SER A 84 2.61 -3.17 18.16
C SER A 84 3.00 -3.11 16.67
N TRP A 85 4.27 -3.33 16.33
CA TRP A 85 4.78 -3.38 14.96
C TRP A 85 5.88 -4.44 14.81
N LEU A 86 5.98 -5.02 13.62
CA LEU A 86 7.05 -5.96 13.26
C LEU A 86 7.42 -5.80 11.79
N PRO A 87 8.67 -6.10 11.39
CA PRO A 87 9.01 -6.33 10.00
C PRO A 87 8.11 -7.39 9.38
N LEU A 88 7.73 -7.21 8.11
CA LEU A 88 6.74 -8.08 7.46
C LEU A 88 7.18 -9.55 7.40
N ARG A 89 8.49 -9.79 7.29
CA ARG A 89 9.12 -11.12 7.31
C ARG A 89 9.03 -11.85 8.66
N ASP A 90 8.84 -11.11 9.76
CA ASP A 90 8.91 -11.64 11.14
C ASP A 90 7.53 -11.81 11.77
N ILE A 91 6.46 -11.62 10.99
CA ILE A 91 5.09 -11.67 11.51
C ILE A 91 4.72 -13.11 11.90
N PRO A 92 4.35 -13.36 13.17
CA PRO A 92 3.87 -14.66 13.59
C PRO A 92 2.51 -14.98 12.94
N THR A 93 2.31 -16.25 12.58
CA THR A 93 1.02 -16.70 12.07
C THR A 93 -0.07 -16.58 13.14
N GLY A 94 -1.12 -15.78 12.89
CA GLY A 94 -2.30 -15.69 13.75
C GLY A 94 -2.40 -14.43 14.62
N GLU A 95 -1.43 -13.52 14.55
CA GLU A 95 -1.43 -12.26 15.29
C GLU A 95 -2.31 -11.16 14.62
N SER A 96 -2.67 -10.13 15.40
CA SER A 96 -3.54 -8.99 15.02
C SER A 96 -2.88 -7.94 14.10
N PHE A 97 -1.87 -8.35 13.33
CA PHE A 97 -1.18 -7.50 12.36
C PHE A 97 -2.04 -7.37 11.09
N THR A 98 -2.75 -6.26 10.97
CA THR A 98 -3.77 -6.05 9.94
C THR A 98 -3.39 -5.00 8.90
N SER A 99 -2.41 -4.15 9.17
CA SER A 99 -1.93 -3.16 8.21
C SER A 99 -0.55 -3.50 7.67
N ILE A 100 -0.30 -3.13 6.41
CA ILE A 100 1.02 -3.23 5.77
C ILE A 100 1.47 -1.82 5.41
N GLU A 101 2.70 -1.49 5.76
CA GLU A 101 3.29 -0.16 5.55
C GLU A 101 4.68 -0.30 4.92
N TRP A 102 5.02 0.58 3.98
CA TRP A 102 6.29 0.57 3.28
C TRP A 102 6.68 1.96 2.76
N ILE A 103 7.97 2.15 2.46
CA ILE A 103 8.44 3.33 1.73
C ILE A 103 8.53 2.97 0.24
N GLY A 104 7.92 3.84 -0.59
CA GLY A 104 8.07 3.75 -2.04
C GLY A 104 9.25 4.61 -2.49
N TYR A 105 10.09 4.06 -3.37
CA TYR A 105 11.07 4.90 -4.06
C TYR A 105 10.39 5.70 -5.18
N ASP A 106 10.99 6.82 -5.52
CA ASP A 106 10.47 7.78 -6.49
C ASP A 106 10.62 7.29 -7.94
N ASN A 107 9.72 6.42 -8.37
CA ASN A 107 9.67 5.97 -9.75
C ASN A 107 9.18 7.06 -10.72
N ASP A 108 8.37 8.00 -10.23
CA ASP A 108 7.76 9.02 -11.08
C ASP A 108 8.82 9.96 -11.65
N SER A 109 9.71 10.50 -10.81
CA SER A 109 10.82 11.31 -11.32
C SER A 109 11.89 10.48 -12.04
N PHE A 110 12.11 9.23 -11.61
CA PHE A 110 13.06 8.32 -12.26
C PHE A 110 12.69 8.02 -13.72
N SER A 111 11.38 7.96 -14.02
CA SER A 111 10.87 7.63 -15.36
C SER A 111 10.29 8.82 -16.15
N ALA A 112 10.28 10.03 -15.57
CA ALA A 112 9.68 11.21 -16.17
C ALA A 112 10.37 11.71 -17.45
N THR A 113 11.68 11.48 -17.57
CA THR A 113 12.49 12.01 -18.66
C THR A 113 13.29 10.89 -19.33
N LYS A 114 13.72 11.10 -20.59
CA LYS A 114 14.49 10.12 -21.36
C LYS A 114 15.73 9.63 -20.59
N ASN A 115 16.41 10.55 -19.92
CA ASN A 115 17.42 10.23 -18.91
C ASN A 115 16.75 10.42 -17.55
N PRO A 116 16.81 9.46 -16.61
CA PRO A 116 16.24 9.60 -15.28
C PRO A 116 16.69 10.90 -14.60
N SER A 117 15.77 11.61 -13.95
CA SER A 117 16.13 12.87 -13.26
C SER A 117 16.97 12.62 -11.99
N TRP A 118 17.01 11.39 -11.51
CA TRP A 118 18.00 10.87 -10.57
C TRP A 118 18.35 9.44 -10.96
N ASN A 119 19.59 9.00 -10.72
CA ASN A 119 20.08 7.71 -11.21
C ASN A 119 20.27 6.63 -10.13
N GLY A 120 20.17 6.98 -8.86
CA GLY A 120 20.37 6.04 -7.75
C GLY A 120 21.82 5.59 -7.57
N ILE A 121 22.77 6.33 -8.14
CA ILE A 121 24.21 6.11 -8.00
C ILE A 121 24.82 7.28 -7.22
N ALA A 122 25.51 6.97 -6.13
CA ALA A 122 26.27 7.90 -5.32
C ALA A 122 27.77 7.72 -5.58
N ASN A 123 28.46 8.83 -5.86
CA ASN A 123 29.92 8.86 -5.94
C ASN A 123 30.49 8.94 -4.52
N TYR A 124 30.72 7.77 -3.93
CA TYR A 124 31.20 7.61 -2.56
C TYR A 124 32.72 7.74 -2.41
N GLU A 125 33.49 7.57 -3.49
CA GLU A 125 34.96 7.50 -3.40
C GLU A 125 35.65 8.87 -3.29
N ASN A 126 35.22 9.85 -4.10
CA ASN A 126 35.96 11.12 -4.26
C ASN A 126 35.14 12.37 -3.92
N HIS A 127 33.82 12.24 -3.74
CA HIS A 127 32.90 13.38 -3.61
C HIS A 127 31.77 13.11 -2.60
N ALA A 128 32.07 12.31 -1.58
CA ALA A 128 31.18 12.03 -0.46
C ALA A 128 31.82 12.39 0.87
N SER A 129 31.00 12.84 1.81
CA SER A 129 31.33 13.12 3.19
C SER A 129 30.17 12.69 4.09
N ILE A 130 30.35 12.76 5.41
CA ILE A 130 29.25 12.51 6.37
C ILE A 130 28.06 13.47 6.21
N LEU A 131 28.21 14.56 5.44
CA LEU A 131 27.19 15.59 5.25
C LEU A 131 26.53 15.53 3.87
N GLU A 132 27.17 14.96 2.87
CA GLU A 132 26.72 15.07 1.48
C GLU A 132 27.38 14.04 0.57
N PHE A 133 26.75 13.78 -0.56
CA PHE A 133 27.33 13.01 -1.66
C PHE A 133 26.88 13.58 -3.00
N THR A 134 27.64 13.27 -4.05
CA THR A 134 27.26 13.60 -5.43
C THR A 134 26.60 12.40 -6.10
N THR A 135 25.60 12.68 -6.91
CA THR A 135 24.90 11.75 -7.80
C THR A 135 25.10 12.26 -9.23
N PRO A 136 26.18 11.83 -9.92
CA PRO A 136 26.56 12.36 -11.23
C PRO A 136 25.43 12.23 -12.25
N ASP A 137 25.33 13.16 -13.20
CA ASP A 137 24.31 13.19 -14.27
C ASP A 137 22.83 13.25 -13.81
N SER A 138 22.58 13.37 -12.50
CA SER A 138 21.24 13.64 -11.98
C SER A 138 20.82 15.09 -12.22
N ASN A 139 19.52 15.32 -12.40
CA ASN A 139 18.92 16.65 -12.41
C ASN A 139 17.92 16.78 -11.26
N LEU A 140 18.46 17.00 -10.05
CA LEU A 140 17.70 17.14 -8.81
C LEU A 140 16.76 18.34 -8.80
N SER A 141 16.95 19.33 -9.69
CA SER A 141 16.01 20.44 -9.85
C SER A 141 14.68 19.97 -10.47
N ILE A 142 14.74 19.09 -11.48
CA ILE A 142 13.54 18.48 -12.06
C ILE A 142 12.88 17.54 -11.05
N THR A 143 13.68 16.70 -10.39
CA THR A 143 13.21 15.80 -9.32
C THR A 143 12.46 16.57 -8.23
N ALA A 144 13.02 17.69 -7.76
CA ALA A 144 12.39 18.54 -6.76
C ALA A 144 11.03 19.08 -7.21
N ASN A 145 10.91 19.52 -8.47
CA ASN A 145 9.66 20.03 -9.01
C ASN A 145 8.58 18.94 -9.13
N ILE A 146 8.96 17.73 -9.57
CA ILE A 146 8.05 16.60 -9.67
C ILE A 146 7.56 16.20 -8.28
N MET A 147 8.47 16.00 -7.33
CA MET A 147 8.12 15.71 -5.93
C MET A 147 7.22 16.78 -5.34
N ASN A 148 7.52 18.06 -5.58
CA ASN A 148 6.71 19.17 -5.08
C ASN A 148 5.27 19.11 -5.60
N ASN A 149 5.09 18.79 -6.88
CA ASN A 149 3.76 18.70 -7.49
C ASN A 149 3.00 17.47 -7.02
N LEU A 150 3.65 16.31 -6.91
CA LEU A 150 3.00 15.05 -6.49
C LEU A 150 2.70 15.01 -4.99
N SER A 151 3.52 15.68 -4.17
CA SER A 151 3.35 15.75 -2.72
C SER A 151 2.49 16.92 -2.24
N ASN A 152 1.94 17.74 -3.16
CA ASN A 152 1.25 18.98 -2.84
C ASN A 152 2.08 19.94 -1.97
N GLY A 153 3.38 20.04 -2.26
CA GLY A 153 4.33 20.93 -1.59
C GLY A 153 5.00 20.38 -0.33
N LYS A 154 4.64 19.17 0.12
CA LYS A 154 5.23 18.56 1.33
C LYS A 154 6.69 18.14 1.17
N VAL A 155 7.12 17.79 -0.04
CA VAL A 155 8.50 17.38 -0.34
C VAL A 155 8.99 18.10 -1.58
N ASN A 156 10.13 18.80 -1.48
CA ASN A 156 10.71 19.54 -2.60
C ASN A 156 12.25 19.58 -2.57
N LEU A 157 12.89 18.63 -1.87
CA LEU A 157 14.35 18.55 -1.70
C LEU A 157 14.97 19.83 -1.10
N THR A 158 14.27 20.52 -0.21
CA THR A 158 14.82 21.63 0.58
C THR A 158 15.06 21.22 2.03
N SER A 159 15.74 22.06 2.81
CA SER A 159 15.95 21.79 4.23
C SER A 159 14.66 21.70 5.03
N ALA A 160 13.62 22.44 4.65
CA ALA A 160 12.32 22.43 5.33
C ALA A 160 11.49 21.20 4.94
N ASN A 161 11.54 20.83 3.66
CA ASN A 161 10.73 19.76 3.07
C ASN A 161 11.63 18.71 2.38
N PRO A 162 12.42 17.95 3.16
CA PRO A 162 13.39 17.02 2.63
C PRO A 162 12.76 15.74 2.07
N ALA A 163 13.39 15.18 1.04
CA ALA A 163 13.15 13.79 0.63
C ALA A 163 14.01 12.85 1.48
N ALA A 164 13.86 11.54 1.33
CA ALA A 164 14.68 10.54 1.99
C ALA A 164 15.53 9.74 1.00
N VAL A 165 16.72 9.32 1.44
CA VAL A 165 17.52 8.31 0.75
C VAL A 165 17.72 7.09 1.63
N LEU A 166 17.67 5.92 0.99
CA LEU A 166 18.02 4.64 1.56
C LEU A 166 19.11 4.02 0.69
N PHE A 167 20.22 3.61 1.29
CA PHE A 167 21.34 2.99 0.59
C PHE A 167 21.13 1.48 0.49
N ALA A 168 21.52 0.89 -0.64
CA ALA A 168 21.41 -0.55 -0.86
C ALA A 168 22.53 -1.29 -0.10
N GLN A 169 22.17 -2.46 0.43
CA GLN A 169 23.04 -3.37 1.16
C GLN A 169 23.13 -4.68 0.37
N ASP A 170 24.17 -4.86 -0.44
CA ASP A 170 24.41 -6.16 -1.10
C ASP A 170 25.37 -7.03 -0.27
N ASP A 171 26.29 -6.46 0.51
CA ASP A 171 27.11 -7.19 1.47
C ASP A 171 27.58 -6.27 2.61
N ASN A 172 27.56 -6.80 3.84
CA ASN A 172 28.17 -6.17 5.00
C ASN A 172 29.65 -5.88 4.74
N TYR A 173 30.08 -4.61 4.68
CA TYR A 173 31.29 -4.17 5.40
C TYR A 173 31.59 -2.65 5.38
N TYR A 174 31.87 -2.09 6.56
CA TYR A 174 33.24 -1.71 6.95
C TYR A 174 33.45 -1.89 8.48
N THR A 175 34.58 -2.52 8.87
CA THR A 175 35.07 -3.08 10.17
C THR A 175 34.83 -2.28 11.48
N ASP A 176 34.84 -2.82 12.72
CA ASP A 176 35.03 -4.20 13.26
C ASP A 176 34.18 -4.47 14.53
N THR A 177 33.13 -3.68 14.79
CA THR A 177 32.31 -3.89 16.01
C THR A 177 30.82 -3.85 15.81
N ILE A 178 30.29 -3.33 14.70
CA ILE A 178 28.84 -3.29 14.47
C ILE A 178 28.53 -3.50 12.99
N GLU A 179 27.81 -4.59 12.73
CA GLU A 179 27.18 -4.91 11.45
C GLU A 179 26.08 -3.89 11.13
N TYR A 180 25.98 -3.45 9.88
CA TYR A 180 24.84 -2.67 9.42
C TYR A 180 23.60 -3.58 9.39
N ASN A 181 22.82 -3.59 10.48
CA ASN A 181 21.55 -4.29 10.60
C ASN A 181 20.41 -3.26 10.70
N PRO A 182 19.90 -2.73 9.57
CA PRO A 182 18.79 -1.81 9.61
C PRO A 182 17.49 -2.54 10.00
N LEU A 183 17.24 -2.66 11.31
CA LEU A 183 15.92 -2.93 11.91
C LEU A 183 14.97 -1.73 11.73
N CYS A 184 14.99 -1.05 10.58
CA CYS A 184 14.43 0.30 10.46
C CYS A 184 13.52 0.49 9.24
N MET A 185 12.25 0.15 9.47
CA MET A 185 11.18 1.09 9.20
C MET A 185 10.32 1.19 10.47
N GLY A 186 10.58 2.20 11.30
CA GLY A 186 9.91 2.36 12.58
C GLY A 186 9.32 3.75 12.66
N LEU A 187 8.01 3.87 12.41
CA LEU A 187 7.25 5.07 12.69
C LEU A 187 6.50 4.89 14.00
N ILE A 188 7.16 5.21 15.12
CA ILE A 188 6.52 5.57 16.40
C ILE A 188 7.46 6.55 17.14
N PRO A 189 6.95 7.63 17.74
CA PRO A 189 7.75 8.62 18.48
C PRO A 189 8.44 8.10 19.75
N GLU A 190 8.06 6.93 20.27
CA GLU A 190 8.37 6.52 21.65
C GLU A 190 9.29 5.29 21.77
N VAL A 191 9.88 4.81 20.68
CA VAL A 191 10.73 3.61 20.71
C VAL A 191 12.06 3.89 20.04
N LEU A 192 13.13 3.90 20.85
CA LEU A 192 14.53 4.05 20.47
C LEU A 192 15.07 2.80 19.75
N ALA A 193 14.42 2.41 18.66
CA ALA A 193 14.94 1.45 17.69
C ALA A 193 14.81 2.05 16.27
N SER A 194 15.69 3.05 16.06
CA SER A 194 16.32 3.47 14.80
C SER A 194 15.40 3.87 13.62
N THR A 195 15.31 5.17 13.34
CA THR A 195 15.14 5.69 11.97
C THR A 195 16.48 5.88 11.26
N SER A 196 17.57 5.29 11.79
CA SER A 196 18.96 5.65 11.47
C SER A 196 19.41 5.24 10.07
N CYS A 197 18.63 4.46 9.32
CA CYS A 197 18.92 4.07 7.94
C CYS A 197 18.17 4.88 6.88
N ILE A 198 17.22 5.74 7.28
CA ILE A 198 16.51 6.63 6.37
C ILE A 198 17.09 8.03 6.54
N PHE A 199 17.82 8.49 5.54
CA PHE A 199 18.52 9.78 5.64
C PHE A 199 17.73 10.86 4.91
N PRO A 200 17.20 11.88 5.62
CA PRO A 200 16.58 13.01 4.95
C PRO A 200 17.65 13.85 4.24
N VAL A 201 17.36 14.21 3.01
CA VAL A 201 18.24 14.92 2.09
C VAL A 201 17.56 16.13 1.48
N MET A 202 18.37 17.13 1.22
CA MET A 202 18.06 18.28 0.38
C MET A 202 19.03 18.32 -0.80
N ARG A 203 18.63 18.97 -1.88
CA ARG A 203 19.53 19.21 -3.01
C ARG A 203 20.45 20.39 -2.73
N ASN A 204 21.68 20.30 -3.21
CA ASN A 204 22.60 21.41 -3.33
C ASN A 204 23.03 21.52 -4.81
N GLY A 205 22.32 22.33 -5.58
CA GLY A 205 22.45 22.35 -7.03
C GLY A 205 21.67 21.21 -7.71
N THR A 206 22.23 20.66 -8.78
CA THR A 206 21.57 19.65 -9.63
C THR A 206 22.04 18.22 -9.36
N GLU A 207 23.25 18.02 -8.85
CA GLU A 207 23.90 16.70 -8.76
C GLU A 207 24.38 16.36 -7.35
N LYS A 208 24.02 17.16 -6.34
CA LYS A 208 24.47 16.95 -4.97
C LYS A 208 23.30 16.83 -4.02
N LEU A 209 23.35 15.79 -3.19
CA LEU A 209 22.44 15.60 -2.08
C LEU A 209 23.19 15.85 -0.78
N THR A 210 22.67 16.78 0.01
CA THR A 210 23.17 17.12 1.34
C THR A 210 22.17 16.61 2.36
N PHE A 211 22.64 15.94 3.39
CA PHE A 211 21.77 15.49 4.45
C PHE A 211 21.32 16.66 5.33
N THR A 212 20.03 16.71 5.65
CA THR A 212 19.48 17.81 6.46
C THR A 212 19.76 17.66 7.95
N ARG A 213 19.98 16.42 8.40
CA ARG A 213 20.25 16.10 9.81
C ARG A 213 21.70 15.72 9.97
N THR A 214 22.44 16.41 10.83
CA THR A 214 23.83 16.05 11.15
C THR A 214 23.93 15.17 12.39
N GLN A 215 22.86 15.06 13.19
CA GLN A 215 22.79 14.33 14.46
C GLN A 215 21.52 13.47 14.55
N ASP A 216 21.56 12.43 15.39
CA ASP A 216 20.36 11.69 15.79
C ASP A 216 19.43 12.62 16.57
N PRO A 217 18.10 12.65 16.33
CA PRO A 217 17.16 13.38 17.18
C PRO A 217 17.29 13.05 18.67
N ASN A 218 17.72 11.83 18.99
CA ASN A 218 17.78 11.28 20.33
C ASN A 218 19.21 11.22 20.90
N ASN A 219 20.24 11.64 20.15
CA ASN A 219 21.63 11.60 20.58
C ASN A 219 22.48 12.71 19.94
N ALA A 220 23.21 13.48 20.76
CA ALA A 220 24.06 14.59 20.33
C ALA A 220 25.32 14.17 19.53
N ILE A 221 25.56 12.87 19.39
CA ILE A 221 26.67 12.32 18.63
C ILE A 221 26.35 12.38 17.12
N LEU A 222 27.29 12.91 16.34
CA LEU A 222 27.24 12.83 14.88
C LEU A 222 27.23 11.34 14.48
N LEU A 223 26.13 10.87 13.88
CA LEU A 223 26.06 9.50 13.39
C LEU A 223 27.01 9.34 12.20
N PRO A 224 27.87 8.31 12.18
CA PRO A 224 28.59 7.95 10.97
C PRO A 224 27.57 7.57 9.90
N LYS A 225 27.57 8.30 8.78
CA LYS A 225 26.71 7.99 7.64
C LYS A 225 27.47 7.16 6.65
N ILE A 226 26.99 5.94 6.43
CA ILE A 226 27.56 5.03 5.45
C ILE A 226 26.87 5.34 4.12
N ILE A 227 27.65 5.82 3.16
CA ILE A 227 27.22 6.09 1.79
C ILE A 227 27.73 4.91 0.96
N THR A 228 26.82 4.18 0.33
CA THR A 228 27.16 3.13 -0.63
C THR A 228 26.95 3.65 -2.05
N GLU A 229 27.48 2.93 -3.04
CA GLU A 229 27.30 3.27 -4.46
C GLU A 229 25.84 3.40 -4.87
N ARG A 230 24.96 2.57 -4.31
CA ARG A 230 23.59 2.42 -4.78
C ARG A 230 22.64 2.98 -3.73
N TYR A 231 21.75 3.87 -4.14
CA TYR A 231 20.71 4.41 -3.28
C TYR A 231 19.35 4.44 -3.96
N LYS A 232 18.30 4.52 -3.15
CA LYS A 232 16.93 4.77 -3.55
C LYS A 232 16.48 6.08 -2.93
N LEU A 233 15.93 6.96 -3.76
CA LEU A 233 15.32 8.21 -3.35
C LEU A 233 13.83 7.97 -3.09
N ALA A 234 13.29 8.51 -2.01
CA ALA A 234 11.88 8.36 -1.61
C ALA A 234 11.30 9.71 -1.17
N TRP A 235 10.03 9.94 -1.49
CA TRP A 235 9.30 11.15 -1.06
C TRP A 235 8.00 10.82 -0.31
N SER A 236 7.50 9.58 -0.38
CA SER A 236 6.28 9.15 0.32
C SER A 236 6.44 7.75 0.90
N ALA A 237 5.85 7.54 2.08
CA ALA A 237 5.46 6.23 2.54
C ALA A 237 4.00 5.93 2.19
N TYR A 238 3.64 4.66 2.27
CA TYR A 238 2.32 4.14 1.99
C TYR A 238 1.92 3.14 3.07
N ALA A 239 0.65 3.16 3.46
CA ALA A 239 0.08 2.13 4.31
C ALA A 239 -1.26 1.65 3.73
N LEU A 240 -1.53 0.37 3.91
CA LEU A 240 -2.84 -0.23 3.67
C LEU A 240 -3.37 -0.73 5.01
N ALA A 241 -4.54 -0.26 5.41
CA ALA A 241 -5.17 -0.71 6.65
C ALA A 241 -6.68 -0.93 6.45
N PRO A 242 -7.22 -2.04 6.95
CA PRO A 242 -8.65 -2.24 7.06
C PRO A 242 -9.18 -1.45 8.25
N GLU A 243 -10.16 -0.58 8.05
CA GLU A 243 -10.88 0.08 9.13
C GLU A 243 -12.34 -0.37 9.17
N PHE A 244 -12.88 -0.50 10.37
CA PHE A 244 -14.28 -0.86 10.59
C PHE A 244 -15.18 0.38 10.52
N ASP A 245 -16.23 0.30 9.70
CA ASP A 245 -17.29 1.30 9.65
C ASP A 245 -18.49 0.84 10.49
N ALA A 246 -18.71 1.52 11.61
CA ALA A 246 -19.80 1.23 12.54
C ALA A 246 -21.20 1.48 11.94
N THR A 247 -21.32 2.28 10.88
CA THR A 247 -22.61 2.58 10.22
C THR A 247 -23.06 1.42 9.34
N THR A 248 -22.12 0.83 8.62
CA THR A 248 -22.37 -0.25 7.66
C THR A 248 -22.10 -1.63 8.25
N ASN A 249 -21.46 -1.70 9.43
CA ASN A 249 -20.98 -2.92 10.07
C ASN A 249 -20.05 -3.74 9.16
N GLN A 250 -19.22 -3.04 8.37
CA GLN A 250 -18.35 -3.60 7.35
C GLN A 250 -16.95 -2.99 7.44
N TYR A 251 -15.94 -3.74 6.99
CA TYR A 251 -14.57 -3.23 6.90
C TYR A 251 -14.33 -2.63 5.52
N ASN A 252 -13.64 -1.50 5.48
CA ASN A 252 -13.19 -0.85 4.25
C ASN A 252 -11.66 -0.83 4.22
N LEU A 253 -11.08 -1.12 3.06
CA LEU A 253 -9.63 -1.04 2.88
C LEU A 253 -9.23 0.39 2.49
N PHE A 254 -8.42 1.03 3.33
CA PHE A 254 -7.88 2.35 3.09
C PHE A 254 -6.43 2.30 2.61
N LEU A 255 -6.08 3.23 1.72
CA LEU A 255 -4.72 3.59 1.37
C LEU A 255 -4.39 4.93 2.01
N TYR A 256 -3.31 4.95 2.77
CA TYR A 256 -2.68 6.15 3.30
C TYR A 256 -1.46 6.45 2.45
N SER A 257 -1.32 7.70 2.02
CA SER A 257 -0.21 8.17 1.18
C SER A 257 0.22 9.58 1.55
N ASN A 258 1.34 10.02 0.96
CA ASN A 258 1.88 11.37 1.09
C ASN A 258 2.19 11.78 2.54
N TYR A 259 2.85 10.87 3.26
CA TYR A 259 3.43 11.14 4.57
C TYR A 259 4.91 10.72 4.62
N GLN A 260 5.68 11.41 5.45
CA GLN A 260 7.14 11.31 5.53
C GLN A 260 7.61 10.76 6.89
N PRO A 261 7.81 9.43 7.00
CA PRO A 261 8.33 8.78 8.20
C PRO A 261 9.58 9.44 8.82
N TRP A 262 10.51 9.85 7.97
CA TRP A 262 11.78 10.45 8.34
C TRP A 262 11.65 11.86 8.93
N ASN A 263 10.49 12.49 8.78
CA ASN A 263 10.12 13.77 9.40
C ASN A 263 9.24 13.57 10.64
N GLY A 264 9.03 12.32 11.08
CA GLY A 264 8.21 11.99 12.26
C GLY A 264 6.72 11.87 11.97
N GLU A 265 6.29 11.95 10.71
CA GLU A 265 4.89 11.78 10.33
C GLU A 265 4.52 10.30 10.26
N SER A 266 3.33 9.93 10.76
CA SER A 266 2.80 8.57 10.62
C SER A 266 1.54 8.56 9.76
N TYR A 267 1.12 7.39 9.28
CA TYR A 267 -0.15 7.28 8.54
C TYR A 267 -1.39 7.64 9.40
N MET A 268 -1.23 7.81 10.71
CA MET A 268 -2.26 8.29 11.65
C MET A 268 -2.21 9.82 11.89
N SER A 269 -1.24 10.53 11.30
CA SER A 269 -1.12 11.98 11.41
C SER A 269 -2.26 12.70 10.69
N GLN A 270 -2.61 13.91 11.13
CA GLN A 270 -3.81 14.63 10.66
C GLN A 270 -3.76 15.01 9.17
N ASP A 271 -2.57 15.27 8.63
CA ASP A 271 -2.39 15.74 7.24
C ASP A 271 -2.13 14.60 6.24
N VAL A 272 -2.35 13.34 6.62
CA VAL A 272 -2.12 12.19 5.72
C VAL A 272 -3.27 12.04 4.73
N GLU A 273 -2.93 11.80 3.47
CA GLU A 273 -3.93 11.54 2.44
C GLU A 273 -4.50 10.13 2.63
N LYS A 274 -5.80 10.04 2.89
CA LYS A 274 -6.52 8.79 3.15
C LYS A 274 -7.60 8.57 2.09
N ASN A 275 -7.48 7.48 1.34
CA ASN A 275 -8.39 7.13 0.25
C ASN A 275 -8.97 5.71 0.43
N ILE A 276 -10.26 5.52 0.17
CA ILE A 276 -10.86 4.18 0.14
C ILE A 276 -10.43 3.47 -1.14
N LEU A 277 -9.77 2.31 -1.01
CA LEU A 277 -9.44 1.45 -2.15
C LEU A 277 -10.56 0.47 -2.47
N LEU A 278 -11.06 -0.23 -1.46
CA LEU A 278 -12.08 -1.25 -1.64
C LEU A 278 -13.04 -1.25 -0.45
N PRO A 279 -14.34 -0.96 -0.67
CA PRO A 279 -15.33 -1.12 0.38
C PRO A 279 -15.68 -2.60 0.60
N ASN A 280 -16.24 -2.89 1.77
CA ASN A 280 -16.85 -4.18 2.11
C ASN A 280 -15.89 -5.37 1.99
N ILE A 281 -14.67 -5.18 2.50
CA ILE A 281 -13.69 -6.26 2.54
C ILE A 281 -14.01 -7.25 3.65
N THR A 282 -13.82 -8.53 3.37
CA THR A 282 -14.00 -9.63 4.32
C THR A 282 -12.67 -10.22 4.76
N VAL A 283 -11.66 -10.18 3.89
CA VAL A 283 -10.32 -10.68 4.18
C VAL A 283 -9.27 -9.76 3.54
N PHE A 284 -8.34 -9.30 4.34
CA PHE A 284 -7.07 -8.74 3.88
C PHE A 284 -5.95 -9.39 4.68
N LYS A 285 -5.13 -10.20 4.00
CA LYS A 285 -4.00 -10.92 4.61
C LYS A 285 -2.79 -10.80 3.72
N PHE A 286 -1.62 -10.76 4.32
CA PHE A 286 -0.33 -10.67 3.63
C PHE A 286 0.69 -11.56 4.34
N SER A 287 1.70 -11.99 3.59
CA SER A 287 2.93 -12.55 4.18
C SER A 287 4.10 -12.25 3.27
N GLU A 288 5.29 -12.16 3.86
CA GLU A 288 6.54 -12.01 3.13
C GLU A 288 7.43 -13.21 3.36
N ASN A 289 8.03 -13.72 2.29
CA ASN A 289 9.07 -14.72 2.36
C ASN A 289 10.18 -14.37 1.36
N GLY A 290 11.41 -14.15 1.84
CA GLY A 290 12.57 -13.88 0.98
C GLY A 290 12.41 -12.69 0.04
N GLY A 291 11.76 -11.60 0.48
CA GLY A 291 11.52 -10.41 -0.36
C GLY A 291 10.35 -10.53 -1.34
N VAL A 292 9.61 -11.64 -1.31
CA VAL A 292 8.37 -11.82 -2.07
C VAL A 292 7.18 -11.58 -1.14
N ILE A 293 6.33 -10.59 -1.48
CA ILE A 293 5.07 -10.37 -0.76
C ILE A 293 3.97 -11.13 -1.47
N ASN A 294 3.24 -11.96 -0.74
CA ASN A 294 1.94 -12.43 -1.17
C ASN A 294 0.85 -11.69 -0.39
N PHE A 295 -0.30 -11.46 -1.02
CA PHE A 295 -1.47 -10.98 -0.31
C PHE A 295 -2.74 -11.57 -0.89
N LYS A 296 -3.74 -11.71 -0.03
CA LYS A 296 -5.10 -12.15 -0.34
C LYS A 296 -6.08 -11.06 0.06
N LEU A 297 -6.91 -10.67 -0.89
CA LEU A 297 -7.94 -9.66 -0.74
C LEU A 297 -9.30 -10.27 -1.12
N CYS A 298 -10.27 -10.21 -0.22
CA CYS A 298 -11.64 -10.64 -0.49
C CYS A 298 -12.61 -9.51 -0.16
N ALA A 299 -13.61 -9.34 -1.01
CA ALA A 299 -14.70 -8.40 -0.78
C ALA A 299 -16.04 -9.09 -1.01
N SER A 300 -17.08 -8.54 -0.39
CA SER A 300 -18.45 -9.02 -0.52
C SER A 300 -19.37 -7.96 -1.11
N GLU A 301 -20.33 -8.42 -1.91
CA GLU A 301 -21.46 -7.61 -2.38
C GLU A 301 -22.75 -8.30 -1.92
N ASN A 302 -23.62 -7.49 -1.32
CA ASN A 302 -24.91 -7.91 -0.85
C ASN A 302 -25.89 -7.90 -2.04
N ILE A 303 -26.57 -9.03 -2.27
CA ILE A 303 -27.56 -9.21 -3.34
C ILE A 303 -29.00 -9.39 -2.81
N GLY A 304 -29.23 -9.22 -1.51
CA GLY A 304 -30.51 -9.37 -0.81
C GLY A 304 -30.33 -9.64 0.68
N GLU A 305 -31.42 -9.63 1.46
CA GLU A 305 -31.35 -9.63 2.95
C GLU A 305 -30.44 -10.71 3.57
N ASP A 306 -30.34 -11.90 2.95
CA ASP A 306 -29.53 -13.02 3.47
C ASP A 306 -28.42 -13.54 2.51
N PHE A 307 -28.26 -12.94 1.33
CA PHE A 307 -27.33 -13.47 0.31
C PHE A 307 -26.18 -12.50 0.06
N ASN A 308 -24.98 -12.95 0.45
CA ASN A 308 -23.73 -12.23 0.20
C ASN A 308 -22.85 -13.04 -0.77
N VAL A 309 -22.42 -12.38 -1.84
CA VAL A 309 -21.44 -12.94 -2.76
C VAL A 309 -20.07 -12.46 -2.34
N THR A 310 -19.15 -13.39 -2.04
CA THR A 310 -17.76 -13.06 -1.72
C THR A 310 -16.83 -13.55 -2.82
N THR A 311 -15.97 -12.67 -3.32
CA THR A 311 -14.90 -13.04 -4.26
C THR A 311 -13.54 -12.67 -3.67
N CYS A 312 -12.55 -13.54 -3.90
CA CYS A 312 -11.18 -13.35 -3.43
C CYS A 312 -10.21 -13.28 -4.60
N LYS A 313 -9.19 -12.43 -4.46
CA LYS A 313 -8.02 -12.36 -5.34
C LYS A 313 -6.76 -12.54 -4.51
N GLN A 314 -5.80 -13.26 -5.08
CA GLN A 314 -4.48 -13.42 -4.51
C GLN A 314 -3.45 -12.98 -5.54
N LYS A 315 -2.49 -12.18 -5.10
CA LYS A 315 -1.39 -11.71 -5.93
C LYS A 315 -0.08 -11.91 -5.19
N VAL A 316 0.97 -12.01 -5.99
CA VAL A 316 2.34 -12.12 -5.53
C VAL A 316 3.10 -10.96 -6.16
N VAL A 317 3.87 -10.26 -5.34
CA VAL A 317 4.75 -9.15 -5.75
C VAL A 317 6.17 -9.63 -5.55
N ILE A 318 6.89 -9.74 -6.66
CA ILE A 318 8.30 -10.14 -6.71
C ILE A 318 9.08 -8.91 -7.14
N ARG A 319 10.21 -8.67 -6.47
CA ARG A 319 11.17 -7.67 -6.92
C ARG A 319 12.58 -8.09 -6.58
#